data_AF-A0A1V5L7S0-F1
#
_entry.id   AF-A0A1V5L7S0-F1
#
_cell.length_a   1.000
_cell.length_b   1.000
_cell.length_c   1.000
_cell.angle_alpha   90.00
_cell.angle_beta   90.00
_cell.angle_gamma   90.00
#
_symmetry.space_group_name_H-M   'P 1'
#
loop_
_entity.id
_entity.type
_entity.pdbx_description
1 polymer ?
#
loop_
_entity_poly.entity_id
_entity_poly.type
_entity_poly.pdbx_seq_one_letter_code
_entity_poly.pdbx_strand_id
1 'polypeptide(L)' 'MNKTIILDNAERTRCEIWTRVMGYHRPVSEFNKGKKSEYKERTFYKESNACRTLKKYQVA' A
#
# COMPACT_ATOMS: atom_id res chain seq x y z
N MET A 1 -22.70 19.26 1.42
CA MET A 1 -21.62 20.11 0.90
C MET A 1 -20.36 19.79 1.68
N ASN A 2 -19.43 19.04 1.10
CA ASN A 2 -18.17 18.68 1.76
C ASN A 2 -17.19 19.83 1.60
N LYS A 3 -16.92 20.56 2.69
CA LYS A 3 -15.86 21.57 2.72
C LYS A 3 -14.51 20.87 2.69
N THR A 4 -13.69 21.16 1.70
CA THR A 4 -12.29 20.71 1.66
C THR A 4 -11.50 21.52 2.69
N ILE A 5 -11.10 20.88 3.78
CA ILE A 5 -10.25 21.49 4.80
C ILE A 5 -8.81 21.43 4.30
N ILE A 6 -8.26 22.59 3.94
CA ILE A 6 -6.86 22.73 3.51
C ILE A 6 -6.06 23.16 4.75
N LEU A 7 -5.34 22.21 5.36
CA LEU A 7 -4.43 22.48 6.50
C LEU A 7 -3.05 22.88 5.98
N ASP A 8 -2.39 23.81 6.68
CA ASP A 8 -0.97 24.10 6.44
C ASP A 8 -0.08 22.91 6.88
N ASN A 9 1.13 22.80 6.35
CA ASN A 9 2.05 21.71 6.74
C ASN A 9 2.48 21.79 8.21
N ALA A 10 2.54 22.98 8.80
CA ALA A 10 2.89 23.16 10.21
C ALA A 10 1.83 22.61 11.17
N GLU A 11 0.57 22.55 10.73
CA GLU A 11 -0.57 22.06 11.51
C GLU A 11 -0.73 20.52 11.40
N ARG A 12 0.05 19.85 10.55
CA ARG A 12 -0.07 18.42 10.28
C ARG A 12 0.84 17.60 11.19
N THR A 13 0.29 16.50 11.70
CA THR A 13 1.09 15.44 12.35
C THR A 13 1.55 14.41 11.30
N ARG A 14 2.80 13.98 11.38
CA ARG A 14 3.33 12.92 10.49
C ARG A 14 2.68 11.59 10.83
N CYS A 15 2.05 10.97 9.83
CA CYS A 15 1.56 9.59 9.96
C CYS A 15 2.69 8.59 9.75
N GLU A 16 2.78 7.60 10.62
CA GLU A 16 3.66 6.46 10.42
C GLU A 16 2.93 5.34 9.70
N ILE A 17 3.58 4.78 8.68
CA ILE A 17 3.04 3.68 7.88
C ILE A 17 3.64 2.38 8.41
N TRP A 18 2.77 1.45 8.79
CA TRP A 18 3.16 0.15 9.32
C TRP A 18 2.83 -0.95 8.32
N THR A 19 3.71 -1.94 8.19
CA THR A 19 3.51 -3.06 7.28
C THR A 19 4.00 -4.37 7.86
N ARG A 20 3.48 -5.49 7.34
CA ARG A 20 3.84 -6.83 7.82
C ARG A 20 5.19 -7.28 7.26
N VAL A 21 6.11 -7.61 8.16
CA VAL A 21 7.41 -8.22 7.86
C VAL A 21 7.47 -9.57 8.56
N MET A 22 7.51 -10.67 7.78
CA MET A 22 7.72 -12.05 8.27
C MET A 22 6.82 -12.53 9.43
N GLY A 23 5.73 -11.83 9.78
CA GLY A 23 4.83 -12.25 10.86
C GLY A 23 4.37 -11.14 11.79
N TYR A 24 5.11 -10.02 11.87
CA TYR A 24 4.82 -8.90 12.76
C TYR A 24 4.73 -7.57 12.00
N HIS A 25 4.17 -6.55 12.65
CA HIS A 25 4.09 -5.20 12.08
C HIS A 25 5.36 -4.42 12.44
N ARG A 26 5.95 -3.78 11.44
CA ARG A 26 7.12 -2.90 11.57
C ARG A 26 6.83 -1.59 10.85
N PRO A 27 7.24 -0.43 11.39
CA PRO A 27 7.10 0.82 10.68
C PRO A 27 8.05 0.86 9.49
N VAL A 28 7.56 1.39 8.36
CA VAL A 28 8.29 1.49 7.11
C VAL A 28 9.47 2.47 7.22
N SER A 29 9.39 3.44 8.14
CA SER A 29 10.47 4.38 8.46
C SER A 29 11.77 3.67 8.88
N GLU A 30 11.66 2.52 9.55
CA GLU A 30 12.80 1.75 10.06
C GLU A 30 13.43 0.81 9.01
N PHE A 31 13.01 0.84 7.75
CA PHE A 31 13.54 -0.08 6.75
C PHE A 31 14.97 0.30 6.34
N ASN A 32 15.88 -0.67 6.42
CA ASN A 32 17.22 -0.54 5.84
C ASN A 32 17.17 -0.61 4.29
N LYS A 33 18.30 -0.32 3.63
CA LYS A 33 18.37 -0.28 2.16
C LYS A 33 17.98 -1.61 1.50
N GLY A 34 18.41 -2.74 2.07
CA GLY A 34 18.08 -4.07 1.56
C GLY A 34 16.59 -4.37 1.64
N LYS A 35 15.96 -4.08 2.78
CA LYS A 35 14.53 -4.28 2.98
C LYS A 35 13.68 -3.38 2.09
N LYS A 36 14.15 -2.15 1.81
CA LYS A 36 13.51 -1.27 0.82
C LYS A 36 13.57 -1.84 -0.59
N SER A 37 14.66 -2.49 -0.98
CA SER A 37 14.74 -3.19 -2.29
C SER A 37 13.75 -4.34 -2.34
N GLU A 38 13.83 -5.26 -1.38
CA GLU A 38 12.93 -6.41 -1.31
C GLU A 38 11.46 -5.99 -1.32
N TYR A 39 11.10 -4.94 -0.57
CA TYR A 39 9.72 -4.44 -0.52
C TYR A 39 9.23 -3.91 -1.87
N LYS A 40 10.10 -3.26 -2.66
CA LYS A 40 9.75 -2.76 -4.00
C LYS A 40 9.53 -3.88 -5.00
N GLU A 41 10.17 -5.03 -4.80
CA GLU A 41 10.04 -6.21 -5.66
C GLU A 41 8.78 -7.04 -5.32
N ARG A 42 8.07 -6.72 -4.22
CA ARG A 42 6.82 -7.40 -3.86
C ARG A 42 5.72 -7.11 -4.87
N THR A 43 5.08 -8.17 -5.35
CA THR A 43 3.90 -8.06 -6.22
C THR A 43 2.63 -8.03 -5.36
N PHE A 44 1.87 -6.95 -5.45
CA PHE A 44 0.58 -6.82 -4.78
C PHE A 44 -0.55 -7.32 -5.67
N TYR A 45 -1.53 -7.94 -5.05
CA TYR A 45 -2.79 -8.24 -5.72
C TYR A 45 -3.46 -6.95 -6.18
N LYS A 46 -3.94 -6.94 -7.42
CA LYS A 46 -4.73 -5.86 -8.01
C LYS A 46 -6.01 -6.46 -8.57
N GLU A 47 -7.15 -6.06 -8.04
CA GLU A 47 -8.46 -6.59 -8.43
C GLU A 47 -8.72 -6.49 -9.94
N SER A 48 -8.34 -5.36 -10.55
CA SER A 48 -8.47 -5.14 -12.00
C SER A 48 -7.71 -6.17 -12.84
N ASN A 49 -6.59 -6.70 -12.34
CA ASN A 49 -5.83 -7.75 -13.01
C ASN A 49 -6.47 -9.13 -12.81
N ALA A 50 -7.17 -9.36 -11.70
CA ALA A 50 -7.82 -10.63 -11.41
C ALA A 50 -9.12 -10.83 -12.23
N CYS A 51 -9.94 -9.78 -12.36
CA CYS A 51 -11.17 -9.83 -13.16
C CYS A 51 -10.90 -10.07 -14.66
N ARG A 52 -9.75 -9.62 -15.18
CA ARG A 52 -9.38 -9.82 -16.60
C ARG A 52 -9.22 -11.30 -16.96
N THR A 53 -8.75 -12.12 -16.02
CA THR A 53 -8.57 -13.57 -16.21
C THR A 53 -9.89 -14.32 -16.08
N LEU A 54 -10.77 -13.89 -15.17
CA LEU A 54 -12.07 -14.54 -14.92
C LEU A 54 -13.07 -14.37 -16.07
N LYS A 55 -12.99 -13.28 -16.86
CA LYS A 55 -13.79 -13.16 -18.11
C LYS A 55 -13.46 -14.20 -19.17
N LYS A 56 -12.33 -14.92 -19.06
CA LYS A 56 -11.95 -16.00 -19.98
C LYS A 56 -12.56 -17.35 -19.59
N TYR A 57 -13.02 -17.49 -18.35
CA TYR A 57 -13.57 -18.73 -17.78
C TYR A 57 -15.07 -18.63 -17.45
N GLN A 58 -15.74 -17.60 -17.98
CA GLN A 58 -17.18 -17.43 -17.85
C GLN A 58 -17.83 -17.63 -19.23
N VAL A 59 -17.71 -18.87 -19.72
CA VAL A 59 -18.55 -19.39 -20.80
C VAL A 59 -18.98 -20.80 -20.35
N ALA A 60 -20.17 -20.85 -19.80
CA ALA A 60 -21.09 -21.98 -19.75
C ALA A 60 -22.49 -21.39 -19.55
#